data_AF-A0A2E3Y1X3-F1
#
_entry.id   AF-A0A2E3Y1X3-F1
#
_cell.length_a   1.000
_cell.length_b   1.000
_cell.length_c   1.000
_cell.angle_alpha   90.00
_cell.angle_beta   90.00
_cell.angle_gamma   90.00
#
_symmetry.space_group_name_H-M   'P 1'
#
loop_
_entity.id
_entity.type
_entity.pdbx_description
1 polymer ?
#
loop_
_entity_poly.entity_id
_entity_poly.type
_entity_poly.pdbx_seq_one_letter_code
_entity_poly.pdbx_strand_id
1 'polypeptide(L)' 'MRHFLCIIIFSALFFSCQEKHPLAEKLCNCYTQLHRAQEELEINFWTDSCNVLYIDILNKLEKSESEQIKFQRAYSRCQ' A
#
# COMPACT_ATOMS: atom_id res chain seq x y z
N MET A 1 -8.62 36.76 -15.99
CA MET A 1 -9.06 35.77 -14.98
C MET A 1 -9.62 34.45 -15.56
N ARG A 2 -9.75 34.29 -16.89
CA ARG A 2 -10.28 33.05 -17.49
C ARG A 2 -9.28 31.86 -17.48
N HIS A 3 -7.98 32.14 -17.54
CA HIS A 3 -6.93 31.11 -17.55
C HIS A 3 -6.63 30.49 -16.18
N PHE A 4 -6.83 31.24 -15.08
CA PHE A 4 -6.58 30.73 -13.73
C PHE A 4 -7.55 29.61 -13.34
N LEU A 5 -8.81 29.69 -13.78
CA LEU A 5 -9.81 28.64 -13.54
C LEU A 5 -9.47 27.32 -14.26
N CYS A 6 -8.92 27.39 -15.48
CA CYS A 6 -8.53 26.19 -16.22
C CYS A 6 -7.36 25.44 -15.55
N ILE A 7 -6.43 26.14 -14.91
CA ILE A 7 -5.27 25.52 -14.23
C ILE A 7 -5.72 24.74 -12.98
N ILE A 8 -6.72 25.25 -12.26
CA ILE A 8 -7.26 24.61 -11.04
C ILE A 8 -8.08 23.34 -11.39
N ILE A 9 -8.82 23.36 -12.50
CA ILE A 9 -9.58 22.19 -12.95
C ILE A 9 -8.64 21.09 -13.46
N PHE A 10 -7.53 21.46 -14.10
CA PHE A 10 -6.54 20.50 -14.61
C PHE A 10 -5.72 19.85 -13.47
N SER A 11 -5.41 20.57 -12.39
CA SER A 11 -4.70 19.99 -11.25
C SER A 11 -5.55 18.99 -10.45
N ALA A 12 -6.86 19.22 -10.32
CA ALA A 12 -7.77 18.30 -9.62
C ALA A 12 -7.92 16.93 -10.31
N LEU A 13 -7.67 16.84 -11.62
CA LEU A 13 -7.77 15.60 -12.39
C LEU A 13 -6.56 14.65 -12.19
N PHE A 14 -5.41 15.14 -11.72
CA PHE A 14 -4.22 14.30 -11.50
C PHE A 14 -4.15 13.66 -10.11
N PHE A 15 -5.02 14.05 -9.17
CA PHE A 15 -4.98 13.54 -7.80
C PHE A 15 -5.83 12.28 -7.55
N SER A 16 -6.67 11.85 -8.50
CA SER A 16 -7.72 10.88 -8.20
C SER A 16 -7.66 9.61 -9.05
N CYS A 17 -6.58 8.85 -8.94
CA CYS A 17 -6.60 7.39 -9.06
C CYS A 17 -5.30 6.79 -8.49
N GLN A 18 -5.07 6.98 -7.19
CA GLN A 18 -4.18 6.06 -6.50
C GLN A 18 -4.87 4.70 -6.48
N GLU A 19 -4.49 3.83 -7.41
CA GLU A 19 -4.96 2.45 -7.48
C GLU A 19 -4.70 1.78 -6.12
N LYS A 20 -5.76 1.59 -5.33
CA LYS A 20 -5.71 0.94 -4.01
C LYS A 20 -5.84 -0.55 -4.22
N HIS A 21 -4.93 -1.32 -3.63
CA HIS A 21 -5.03 -2.78 -3.61
C HIS A 21 -5.32 -3.24 -2.17
N PRO A 22 -6.44 -3.93 -1.88
CA PRO A 22 -6.82 -4.29 -0.52
C PRO A 22 -5.75 -5.09 0.25
N LEU A 23 -5.04 -5.99 -0.46
CA LEU A 23 -3.94 -6.74 0.16
C LEU A 23 -2.72 -5.87 0.46
N ALA A 24 -2.46 -4.84 -0.35
CA ALA A 24 -1.38 -3.89 -0.06
C ALA A 24 -1.73 -3.08 1.17
N GLU A 25 -2.95 -2.51 1.24
CA GLU A 25 -3.42 -1.76 2.41
C GLU A 25 -3.31 -2.58 3.71
N LYS A 26 -3.69 -3.86 3.68
CA LYS A 26 -3.56 -4.75 4.83
C LYS A 26 -2.10 -4.94 5.26
N LEU A 27 -1.18 -5.12 4.30
CA LEU A 27 0.25 -5.27 4.58
C LEU A 27 0.88 -3.96 5.10
N CYS A 28 0.52 -2.83 4.50
CA CYS A 28 0.97 -1.50 4.94
C CYS A 28 0.51 -1.20 6.37
N ASN A 29 -0.73 -1.57 6.71
CA ASN A 29 -1.25 -1.46 8.07
C ASN A 29 -0.47 -2.35 9.04
N CYS A 30 -0.09 -3.56 8.64
CA CYS A 30 0.75 -4.44 9.46
C CYS A 30 2.10 -3.78 9.77
N TYR A 31 2.81 -3.30 8.74
CA TYR A 31 4.06 -2.61 8.94
C TYR A 31 3.88 -1.32 9.76
N THR A 32 2.77 -0.62 9.63
CA THR A 32 2.47 0.54 10.49
C THR A 32 2.43 0.15 11.98
N GLN A 33 1.87 -1.02 12.32
CA GLN A 33 1.91 -1.51 13.71
C GLN A 33 3.32 -1.86 14.14
N LEU A 34 4.09 -2.53 13.26
CA LEU A 34 5.51 -2.80 13.51
C LEU A 34 6.31 -1.52 13.83
N HIS A 35 6.11 -0.46 13.05
CA HIS A 35 6.79 0.83 13.28
C HIS A 35 6.35 1.53 14.57
N ARG A 36 5.17 1.19 15.12
CA ARG A 36 4.66 1.77 16.37
C ARG A 36 5.04 0.95 17.60
N ALA A 37 5.42 -0.31 17.41
CA ALA A 37 5.83 -1.20 18.49
C ALA A 37 7.06 -0.65 19.21
N GLN A 38 7.07 -0.73 20.54
CA GLN A 38 8.14 -0.16 21.38
C GLN A 38 8.93 -1.23 22.12
N GLU A 39 8.28 -2.35 22.44
CA GLU A 39 8.92 -3.45 23.16
C GLU A 39 9.48 -4.50 22.19
N GLU A 40 10.63 -5.06 22.52
CA GLU A 40 11.31 -6.06 21.67
C GLU A 40 10.41 -7.25 21.33
N LEU A 41 9.64 -7.75 22.30
CA LEU A 41 8.68 -8.83 22.09
C LEU A 41 7.60 -8.44 21.07
N GLU A 42 7.10 -7.21 21.15
CA GLU A 42 6.07 -6.69 20.24
C GLU A 42 6.62 -6.48 18.83
N ILE A 43 7.84 -5.95 18.73
CA ILE A 43 8.57 -5.79 17.46
C ILE A 43 8.76 -7.15 16.78
N ASN A 44 9.18 -8.17 17.54
CA ASN A 44 9.36 -9.52 17.01
C ASN A 44 8.03 -10.11 16.54
N PHE A 45 6.97 -9.98 17.35
CA PHE A 45 5.63 -10.44 17.00
C PHE A 45 5.12 -9.81 15.71
N TRP A 46 5.22 -8.48 15.57
CA TRP A 46 4.76 -7.79 14.36
C TRP A 46 5.63 -8.11 13.15
N THR A 47 6.95 -8.26 13.33
CA THR A 47 7.87 -8.64 12.25
C THR A 47 7.46 -9.99 11.66
N ASP A 48 7.27 -11.00 12.50
CA ASP A 48 6.83 -12.33 12.08
C ASP A 48 5.46 -12.27 11.41
N SER A 49 4.53 -11.54 12.02
CA SER A 49 3.16 -11.39 11.50
C SER A 49 3.14 -10.75 10.10
N CYS A 50 3.92 -9.69 9.88
CA CYS A 50 3.95 -9.01 8.59
C CYS A 50 4.67 -9.84 7.52
N ASN A 51 5.71 -10.59 7.88
CA ASN A 51 6.39 -11.49 6.96
C ASN A 51 5.48 -12.64 6.50
N VAL A 52 4.76 -13.28 7.43
CA VAL A 52 3.77 -14.31 7.10
C VAL A 52 2.68 -13.73 6.19
N LEU A 53 2.16 -12.54 6.52
CA LEU A 53 1.15 -11.86 5.71
C LEU A 53 1.66 -11.55 4.30
N TYR A 54 2.92 -11.13 4.15
CA TYR A 54 3.51 -10.84 2.85
C TYR A 54 3.57 -12.11 1.98
N ILE A 55 4.08 -13.21 2.53
CA ILE A 55 4.15 -14.51 1.84
C ILE A 55 2.76 -14.99 1.43
N ASP A 56 1.77 -14.91 2.32
CA ASP A 56 0.39 -15.28 2.04
C ASP A 56 -0.21 -14.47 0.88
N ILE A 57 0.12 -13.18 0.80
CA ILE A 57 -0.33 -12.32 -0.30
C ILE A 57 0.33 -12.74 -1.62
N LEU A 58 1.64 -12.99 -1.61
CA LEU A 58 2.36 -13.45 -2.82
C LEU A 58 1.77 -14.76 -3.34
N ASN A 59 1.49 -15.72 -2.45
CA ASN A 59 0.86 -16.99 -2.81
C ASN A 59 -0.56 -16.81 -3.38
N LYS A 60 -1.37 -15.91 -2.78
CA LYS A 60 -2.73 -15.61 -3.29
C LYS A 60 -2.73 -14.99 -4.68
N LEU A 61 -1.71 -14.20 -4.98
CA LEU A 61 -1.58 -13.50 -6.25
C LEU A 61 -0.77 -14.27 -7.28
N GLU A 62 -0.18 -15.41 -6.93
CA GLU A 62 0.76 -16.20 -7.75
C GLU A 62 0.24 -16.43 -9.19
N LYS A 63 -1.06 -16.71 -9.33
CA LYS A 63 -1.70 -17.05 -10.61
C LYS A 63 -2.20 -15.85 -11.41
N SER A 64 -2.08 -14.63 -10.90
CA SER A 64 -2.59 -13.41 -11.54
C SER A 64 -1.53 -12.33 -11.60
N GLU A 65 -0.79 -12.29 -12.72
CA GLU A 65 0.22 -11.28 -12.99
C GLU A 65 -0.36 -9.85 -12.92
N SER A 66 -1.57 -9.65 -13.45
CA SER A 66 -2.24 -8.34 -13.39
C SER A 66 -2.46 -7.89 -11.95
N GLU A 67 -2.94 -8.78 -11.07
CA GLU A 67 -3.16 -8.43 -9.66
C GLU A 67 -1.84 -8.28 -8.89
N GLN A 68 -0.80 -9.06 -9.23
CA GLN A 68 0.54 -8.85 -8.68
C GLN A 68 1.08 -7.46 -8.99
N ILE A 69 0.97 -7.00 -10.25
CA ILE A 69 1.44 -5.67 -10.65
C ILE A 69 0.69 -4.58 -9.88
N LYS A 70 -0.64 -4.69 -9.75
CA LYS A 70 -1.44 -3.74 -8.98
C LYS A 70 -1.07 -3.74 -7.50
N PHE A 71 -0.88 -4.91 -6.91
CA PHE A 71 -0.44 -5.07 -5.53
C PHE A 71 0.93 -4.42 -5.31
N GLN A 72 1.92 -4.72 -6.14
CA GLN A 72 3.27 -4.16 -6.02
C GLN A 72 3.27 -2.64 -6.15
N ARG A 73 2.53 -2.08 -7.12
CA ARG A 73 2.37 -0.63 -7.30
C ARG A 73 1.68 0.05 -6.10
N ALA A 74 0.72 -0.62 -5.49
CA ALA A 74 0.04 -0.10 -4.31
C ALA A 74 0.94 -0.20 -3.07
N TYR A 75 1.65 -1.33 -2.90
CA TYR A 75 2.55 -1.58 -1.77
C TYR A 75 3.77 -0.66 -1.78
N SER A 76 4.35 -0.37 -2.95
CA SER A 76 5.51 0.53 -3.07
C SER A 76 5.23 1.98 -2.66
N ARG A 77 3.96 2.37 -2.49
CA ARG A 77 3.57 3.70 -2.00
C ARG A 77 3.50 3.77 -0.47
N CYS A 78 3.53 2.62 0.19
CA CYS A 78 3.51 2.53 1.65
C CYS A 78 4.88 2.46 2.29
N GLN A 79 5.91 2.13 1.49
CA GLN A 79 7.31 2.16 1.89
C GLN A 79 7.85 3.58 1.77
#